data_AF-A0A7Y3IB86-F1
#
_entry.id   AF-A0A7Y3IB86-F1
#
_cell.length_a   1.000
_cell.length_b   1.000
_cell.length_c   1.000
_cell.angle_alpha   90.00
_cell.angle_beta   90.00
_cell.angle_gamma   90.00
#
_symmetry.space_group_name_H-M   'P 1'
#
loop_
_entity.id
_entity.type
_entity.pdbx_description
1 polymer ?
#
loop_
_entity_poly.entity_id
_entity_poly.type
_entity_poly.pdbx_seq_one_letter_code
_entity_poly.pdbx_strand_id
1 'polypeptide(L)'
;MSQGESDLPGPTDAGGDSTGHRDPDVLRAKYRDYCSARVADVLLTLTPDEIFVIAEAEARRRGGHEGPASYSEAVDLATQRVRHQLNLPDFAAWAVAYEAEPSRFDPLLLGLWETEEGNYQQQREDAAS
;
A
#
# COMPACT_ATOMS: atom_id res chain seq x y z
N MET A 1 50.85 -39.43 -14.74
CA MET A 1 50.54 -37.99 -14.93
C MET A 1 49.03 -37.88 -15.01
N SER A 2 48.37 -37.60 -13.88
CA SER A 2 46.92 -37.42 -13.84
C SER A 2 46.59 -36.00 -14.28
N GLN A 3 45.79 -35.86 -15.32
CA GLN A 3 45.23 -34.58 -15.73
C GLN A 3 44.17 -34.18 -14.71
N GLY A 4 44.39 -33.04 -14.07
CA GLY A 4 43.36 -32.28 -13.39
C GLY A 4 42.81 -31.25 -14.36
N GLU A 5 41.52 -31.32 -14.64
CA GLU A 5 40.76 -30.20 -15.18
C GLU A 5 39.41 -30.25 -14.46
N SER A 6 39.37 -29.57 -13.32
CA SER A 6 38.15 -29.40 -12.53
C SER A 6 37.30 -28.34 -13.23
N ASP A 7 36.18 -28.82 -13.76
CA ASP A 7 34.98 -28.11 -14.16
C ASP A 7 34.74 -26.89 -13.24
N LEU A 8 34.91 -25.68 -13.79
CA LEU A 8 34.58 -24.43 -13.11
C LEU A 8 33.06 -24.20 -13.25
N PRO A 9 32.32 -23.95 -12.16
CA PRO A 9 30.92 -23.56 -12.28
C PRO A 9 30.83 -22.18 -12.98
N GLY A 10 29.89 -22.09 -13.93
CA GLY A 10 29.63 -20.89 -14.72
C GLY A 10 29.31 -19.65 -13.89
N PRO A 11 29.35 -18.46 -14.51
CA PRO A 11 29.11 -17.21 -13.80
C PRO A 11 27.73 -17.25 -13.16
N THR A 12 27.72 -17.14 -11.83
CA THR A 12 26.53 -16.83 -11.04
C THR A 12 25.84 -15.63 -11.65
N ASP A 13 24.71 -15.88 -12.31
CA ASP A 13 23.70 -14.88 -12.64
C ASP A 13 22.99 -14.51 -11.32
N ALA A 14 23.71 -13.79 -10.48
CA ALA A 14 23.25 -13.28 -9.20
C ALA A 14 23.31 -11.76 -9.29
N GLY A 15 22.39 -11.17 -10.07
CA GLY A 15 22.44 -9.75 -10.33
C GLY A 15 21.18 -9.20 -11.00
N GLY A 16 20.00 -9.46 -10.43
CA GLY A 16 18.79 -8.88 -11.01
C GLY A 16 17.50 -9.09 -10.24
N ASP A 17 17.46 -8.90 -8.91
CA ASP A 17 16.14 -8.74 -8.25
C ASP A 17 16.13 -8.04 -6.87
N SER A 18 17.22 -7.41 -6.43
CA SER A 18 17.28 -6.76 -5.10
C SER A 18 17.08 -5.24 -5.14
N THR A 19 16.67 -4.72 -6.30
CA THR A 19 16.50 -3.28 -6.57
C THR A 19 15.06 -2.86 -6.74
N GLY A 20 14.12 -3.75 -7.09
CA GLY A 20 12.70 -3.40 -7.26
C GLY A 20 12.08 -2.79 -5.99
N HIS A 21 12.53 -3.24 -4.82
CA HIS A 21 12.07 -2.73 -3.53
C HIS A 21 12.55 -1.31 -3.17
N ARG A 22 13.61 -0.83 -3.82
CA ARG A 22 14.20 0.51 -3.59
C ARG A 22 13.82 1.51 -4.68
N ASP A 23 13.02 1.09 -5.66
CA ASP A 23 12.45 2.03 -6.62
C ASP A 23 11.46 2.95 -5.87
N PRO A 24 11.64 4.29 -5.92
CA PRO A 24 10.78 5.22 -5.20
C PRO A 24 9.31 5.12 -5.62
N ASP A 25 9.00 4.68 -6.84
CA ASP A 25 7.63 4.53 -7.30
C ASP A 25 7.00 3.24 -6.75
N VAL A 26 7.77 2.15 -6.66
CA VAL A 26 7.33 0.92 -5.97
C VAL A 26 7.11 1.19 -4.48
N LEU A 27 8.00 1.94 -3.82
CA LEU A 27 7.82 2.33 -2.42
C LEU A 27 6.55 3.17 -2.20
N ARG A 28 6.22 4.07 -3.14
CA ARG A 28 4.98 4.86 -3.06
C ARG A 28 3.74 4.00 -3.25
N ALA A 29 3.76 3.06 -4.20
CA ALA A 29 2.67 2.11 -4.42
C ALA A 29 2.44 1.25 -3.16
N LYS A 30 3.53 0.72 -2.58
CA LYS A 30 3.48 -0.05 -1.32
C LYS A 30 3.00 0.76 -0.13
N TYR A 31 3.42 2.02 -0.01
CA TYR A 31 2.91 2.91 1.02
C TYR A 31 1.40 3.16 0.86
N ARG A 32 0.92 3.34 -0.37
CA ARG A 32 -0.51 3.51 -0.65
C ARG A 32 -1.31 2.25 -0.31
N ASP A 33 -0.77 1.08 -0.66
CA ASP A 33 -1.36 -0.21 -0.29
C ASP A 33 -1.43 -0.35 1.24
N TYR A 34 -0.31 -0.14 1.94
CA TYR A 34 -0.26 -0.12 3.40
C TYR A 34 -1.32 0.81 4.01
N CYS A 35 -1.42 2.06 3.55
CA CYS A 35 -2.44 2.98 4.03
C CYS A 35 -3.86 2.45 3.81
N SER A 36 -4.10 1.84 2.65
CA SER A 36 -5.40 1.25 2.30
C SER A 36 -5.71 0.05 3.22
N ALA A 37 -4.74 -0.81 3.49
CA ALA A 37 -4.84 -1.91 4.45
C ALA A 37 -5.24 -1.42 5.84
N ARG A 38 -4.54 -0.39 6.36
CA ARG A 38 -4.84 0.17 7.69
C ARG A 38 -6.23 0.76 7.80
N VAL A 39 -6.73 1.38 6.73
CA VAL A 39 -8.11 1.90 6.68
C VAL A 39 -9.11 0.76 6.63
N ALA A 40 -8.87 -0.25 5.78
CA ALA A 40 -9.73 -1.42 5.64
C ALA A 40 -9.83 -2.20 6.96
N ASP A 41 -8.71 -2.42 7.66
CA ASP A 41 -8.67 -3.07 8.98
C ASP A 41 -9.68 -2.44 9.95
N VAL A 42 -9.68 -1.11 10.05
CA VAL A 42 -10.60 -0.41 10.95
C VAL A 42 -12.04 -0.51 10.46
N LEU A 43 -12.28 -0.30 9.17
CA LEU A 43 -13.64 -0.38 8.61
C LEU A 43 -14.26 -1.77 8.80
N LEU A 44 -13.47 -2.84 8.67
CA LEU A 44 -13.94 -4.21 8.86
C LEU A 44 -14.28 -4.55 10.32
N THR A 45 -13.78 -3.78 11.28
CA THR A 45 -14.19 -3.92 12.69
C THR A 45 -15.49 -3.20 13.04
N LEU A 46 -15.97 -2.31 12.15
CA LEU A 46 -17.18 -1.55 12.40
C LEU A 46 -18.42 -2.32 11.96
N THR A 47 -19.42 -2.33 12.82
CA THR A 47 -20.77 -2.76 12.46
C THR A 47 -21.45 -1.72 11.57
N PRO A 48 -22.49 -2.09 10.81
CA PRO A 48 -23.27 -1.14 10.01
C PRO A 48 -23.77 0.06 10.82
N ASP A 49 -24.26 -0.18 12.04
CA ASP A 49 -24.76 0.88 12.92
C ASP A 49 -23.65 1.86 13.34
N GLU A 50 -22.46 1.35 13.65
CA GLU A 50 -21.30 2.20 13.96
C GLU A 50 -20.85 3.03 12.75
N ILE A 51 -20.88 2.45 11.55
CA ILE A 51 -20.62 3.18 10.29
C ILE A 51 -21.60 4.35 10.15
N PHE A 52 -22.91 4.13 10.38
CA PHE A 52 -23.90 5.20 10.33
C PHE A 52 -23.65 6.29 11.38
N VAL A 53 -23.35 5.92 12.63
CA VAL A 53 -23.06 6.89 13.70
C VAL A 53 -21.83 7.76 13.37
N ILE A 54 -20.76 7.13 12.87
CA ILE A 54 -19.52 7.82 12.46
C ILE A 54 -19.80 8.76 11.28
N ALA A 55 -20.56 8.28 10.30
CA ALA A 55 -20.94 9.06 9.12
C ALA A 55 -21.77 10.29 9.46
N GLU A 56 -22.81 10.14 10.28
CA GLU A 56 -23.63 11.27 10.72
C GLU A 56 -22.81 12.32 11.47
N ALA A 57 -21.91 11.87 12.36
CA ALA A 57 -21.03 12.78 13.08
C ALA A 57 -20.12 13.57 12.12
N GLU A 58 -19.62 12.92 11.07
CA GLU A 58 -18.79 13.55 10.05
C GLU A 58 -19.59 14.49 9.13
N ALA A 59 -20.80 14.11 8.73
CA ALA A 59 -21.71 14.96 7.97
C ALA A 59 -22.06 16.24 8.75
N ARG A 60 -22.44 16.11 10.03
CA ARG A 60 -22.69 17.25 10.93
C ARG A 60 -21.48 18.17 11.04
N ARG A 61 -20.27 17.61 11.18
CA ARG A 61 -19.02 18.39 11.26
C ARG A 61 -18.77 19.24 10.01
N ARG A 62 -19.19 18.76 8.84
CA ARG A 62 -18.99 19.44 7.55
C ARG A 62 -20.14 20.37 7.15
N GLY A 63 -21.17 20.50 7.99
CA GLY A 63 -22.39 21.23 7.64
C GLY A 63 -23.21 20.54 6.54
N GLY A 64 -23.11 19.21 6.44
CA GLY A 64 -23.74 18.40 5.39
C GLY A 64 -25.20 18.04 5.65
N HIS A 65 -25.92 17.91 4.53
CA HIS A 65 -27.29 17.42 4.22
C HIS A 65 -28.36 17.26 5.32
N GLU A 66 -29.55 17.79 5.04
CA GLU A 66 -30.81 17.49 5.74
C GLU A 66 -31.37 16.13 5.28
N GLY A 67 -30.96 15.04 5.93
CA GLY A 67 -31.54 13.71 5.70
C GLY A 67 -30.62 12.56 6.12
N PRO A 68 -31.14 11.33 6.31
CA PRO A 68 -30.32 10.16 6.60
C PRO A 68 -29.46 9.80 5.38
N ALA A 69 -28.16 9.61 5.60
CA ALA A 69 -27.24 9.18 4.54
C ALA A 69 -27.62 7.78 4.02
N SER A 70 -27.44 7.55 2.73
CA SER A 70 -27.43 6.19 2.19
C SER A 70 -26.24 5.40 2.77
N TYR A 71 -26.30 4.06 2.72
CA TYR A 71 -25.21 3.23 3.25
C TYR A 71 -23.87 3.51 2.54
N SER A 72 -23.88 3.74 1.22
CA SER A 72 -22.66 4.09 0.47
C SER A 72 -22.08 5.44 0.92
N GLU A 73 -22.92 6.46 1.13
CA GLU A 73 -22.46 7.74 1.65
C GLU A 73 -21.94 7.60 3.09
N ALA A 74 -22.57 6.73 3.89
CA ALA A 74 -22.12 6.46 5.25
C ALA A 74 -20.73 5.80 5.27
N VAL A 75 -20.51 4.81 4.41
CA VAL A 75 -19.20 4.16 4.25
C VAL A 75 -18.15 5.16 3.77
N ASP A 76 -18.46 6.05 2.82
CA ASP A 76 -17.53 7.06 2.33
C ASP A 76 -17.13 8.06 3.42
N LEU A 77 -18.11 8.54 4.20
CA LEU A 77 -17.88 9.45 5.32
C LEU A 77 -17.10 8.77 6.45
N ALA A 78 -17.43 7.51 6.77
CA ALA A 78 -16.70 6.72 7.75
C ALA A 78 -15.26 6.48 7.29
N THR A 79 -15.03 6.13 6.03
CA THR A 79 -13.70 5.95 5.44
C THR A 79 -12.87 7.22 5.57
N GLN A 80 -13.44 8.38 5.24
CA GLN A 80 -12.74 9.66 5.38
C GLN A 80 -12.39 9.97 6.83
N ARG A 81 -13.32 9.71 7.76
CA ARG A 81 -13.08 9.90 9.19
C ARG A 81 -11.98 8.97 9.73
N VAL A 82 -12.02 7.69 9.37
CA VAL A 82 -10.98 6.71 9.73
C VAL A 82 -9.62 7.16 9.20
N ARG A 83 -9.55 7.61 7.94
CA ARG A 83 -8.31 8.16 7.35
C ARG A 83 -7.74 9.34 8.13
N HIS A 84 -8.58 10.19 8.71
CA HIS A 84 -8.13 11.32 9.53
C HIS A 84 -7.71 10.92 10.95
N GLN A 85 -8.26 9.83 11.49
CA GLN A 85 -7.96 9.35 12.86
C GLN A 85 -6.74 8.45 12.92
N LEU A 86 -6.47 7.72 11.83
CA LEU A 86 -5.27 6.94 11.69
C LEU A 86 -4.09 7.92 11.59
N ASN A 87 -3.35 8.06 12.69
CA ASN A 87 -2.08 8.78 12.74
C ASN A 87 -1.00 8.00 11.95
N LEU A 88 -1.25 7.79 10.65
CA LEU A 88 -0.35 7.08 9.77
C LEU A 88 0.96 7.88 9.65
N PRO A 89 2.12 7.19 9.62
CA PRO A 89 3.38 7.85 9.33
C PRO A 89 3.29 8.49 7.95
N ASP A 90 3.98 9.60 7.74
CA ASP A 90 4.18 10.10 6.38
C ASP A 90 5.02 9.13 5.56
N PHE A 91 5.06 9.36 4.24
CA PHE A 91 5.77 8.49 3.32
C PHE A 91 7.26 8.36 3.67
N ALA A 92 7.93 9.44 4.07
CA ALA A 92 9.37 9.42 4.32
C ALA A 92 9.70 8.59 5.57
N ALA A 93 8.95 8.80 6.66
CA ALA A 93 9.10 8.04 7.88
C ALA A 93 8.75 6.56 7.69
N TRP A 94 7.69 6.28 6.92
CA TRP A 94 7.31 4.91 6.59
C TRP A 94 8.35 4.21 5.71
N ALA A 95 8.86 4.87 4.66
CA ALA A 95 9.83 4.30 3.73
C ALA A 95 11.13 3.92 4.44
N VAL A 96 11.64 4.79 5.32
CA VAL A 96 12.83 4.49 6.14
C VAL A 96 12.61 3.24 7.00
N ALA A 97 11.43 3.13 7.62
CA ALA A 97 11.11 1.96 8.44
C ALA A 97 10.91 0.68 7.60
N TYR A 98 10.31 0.81 6.42
CA TYR A 98 10.08 -0.28 5.48
C TYR A 98 11.40 -0.84 4.94
N GLU A 99 12.29 0.03 4.46
CA GLU A 99 13.60 -0.36 3.96
C GLU A 99 14.48 -1.00 5.04
N ALA A 100 14.33 -0.58 6.30
CA ALA A 100 15.07 -1.15 7.42
C ALA A 100 14.59 -2.57 7.79
N GLU A 101 13.29 -2.87 7.67
CA GLU A 101 12.71 -4.16 8.06
C GLU A 101 11.48 -4.52 7.21
N PRO A 102 11.64 -4.92 5.93
CA PRO A 102 10.52 -5.17 5.02
C PRO A 102 9.58 -6.27 5.50
N SER A 103 10.13 -7.34 6.10
CA SER A 103 9.39 -8.50 6.60
C SER A 103 8.33 -8.14 7.65
N ARG A 104 8.46 -7.00 8.33
CA ARG A 104 7.46 -6.49 9.28
C ARG A 104 6.22 -5.94 8.59
N PHE A 105 6.38 -5.43 7.37
CA PHE A 105 5.35 -4.70 6.65
C PHE A 105 4.75 -5.49 5.50
N ASP A 106 5.52 -6.35 4.83
CA ASP A 106 5.05 -7.16 3.70
C ASP A 106 3.76 -7.94 4.02
N PRO A 107 3.60 -8.58 5.20
CA PRO A 107 2.36 -9.27 5.55
C PRO A 107 1.15 -8.34 5.77
N LEU A 108 1.37 -7.02 5.86
CA LEU A 108 0.32 -6.01 6.05
C LEU A 108 -0.16 -5.39 4.73
N LEU A 109 0.52 -5.68 3.61
CA LEU A 109 0.13 -5.18 2.29
C LEU A 109 -0.99 -6.06 1.72
N LEU A 110 -1.91 -5.46 0.96
CA LEU A 110 -3.00 -6.17 0.28
C LEU A 110 -2.63 -6.70 -1.11
N GLY A 111 -1.44 -6.37 -1.62
CA GLY A 111 -0.97 -6.75 -2.96
C GLY A 111 -1.49 -5.83 -4.08
N LEU A 112 -2.08 -4.68 -3.74
CA LEU A 112 -2.52 -3.67 -4.71
C LEU A 112 -1.33 -3.02 -5.43
N TRP A 113 -0.19 -2.90 -4.74
CA TRP A 113 1.01 -2.27 -5.29
C TRP A 113 1.61 -3.00 -6.50
N GLU A 114 1.43 -4.32 -6.59
CA GLU A 114 1.95 -5.15 -7.70
C GLU A 114 1.27 -4.78 -9.03
N THR A 115 -0.04 -4.47 -8.98
CA THR A 115 -0.77 -4.01 -10.16
C THR A 115 -0.40 -2.59 -10.57
N GLU A 116 -0.03 -1.73 -9.63
CA GLU A 116 0.47 -0.39 -9.93
C GLU A 116 1.88 -0.44 -10.54
N GLU A 117 2.77 -1.32 -10.05
CA GLU A 117 4.10 -1.52 -10.61
C GLU A 117 4.05 -1.92 -12.10
N GLY A 118 3.20 -2.88 -12.47
CA GLY A 118 3.02 -3.27 -13.88
C GLY A 118 2.55 -2.11 -14.75
N ASN A 119 1.68 -1.24 -14.23
CA ASN A 119 1.23 -0.04 -14.94
C ASN A 119 2.34 1.02 -15.09
N TYR A 120 3.20 1.19 -14.07
CA TYR A 120 4.32 2.13 -14.13
C TYR A 120 5.43 1.65 -15.09
N GLN A 121 5.71 0.35 -15.12
CA GLN A 121 6.65 -0.23 -16.07
C GLN A 121 6.18 0.00 -17.51
N GLN A 122 4.91 -0.28 -17.81
CA GLN A 122 4.32 -0.02 -19.13
C GLN A 122 4.40 1.46 -19.54
N GLN A 123 4.09 2.40 -18.63
CA GLN A 123 4.16 3.82 -18.91
C GLN A 123 5.59 4.31 -19.19
N ARG A 124 6.60 3.72 -18.54
CA ARG A 124 8.01 4.05 -18.78
C ARG A 124 8.51 3.54 -20.14
N GLU A 125 8.04 2.38 -20.57
CA GLU A 125 8.35 1.82 -21.89
C GLU A 125 7.71 2.66 -23.00
N ASP A 126 6.44 3.04 -22.84
CA ASP A 126 5.73 3.89 -23.80
C ASP A 126 6.36 5.29 -23.94
N ALA A 127 6.90 5.85 -22.85
CA ALA A 127 7.57 7.15 -22.86
C ALA A 127 9.00 7.11 -23.43
N ALA A 128 9.59 5.92 -23.56
CA ALA A 128 10.94 5.72 -24.11
C ALA A 128 10.93 5.38 -25.62
N SER A 129 9.75 5.20 -26.21
CA SER A 129 9.53 4.88 -27.63
C SER A 129 9.13 6.09 -28.47
#